data_AF-A0AB38A0B9-F1
#
_entry.id   AF-A0AB38A0B9-F1
#
_cell.length_a   1.000
_cell.length_b   1.000
_cell.length_c   1.000
_cell.angle_alpha   90.00
_cell.angle_beta   90.00
_cell.angle_gamma   90.00
#
_symmetry.space_group_name_H-M   'P 1'
#
loop_
_entity.id
_entity.type
_entity.pdbx_description
1 polymer ?
#
loop_
_entity_poly.entity_id
_entity_poly.type
_entity_poly.pdbx_seq_one_letter_code
_entity_poly.pdbx_strand_id
1 'polypeptide(L)'
;MLTKRMKISIVAGALLGVVCIVGAQLRSGFEKEALYLFAFWYNRLLMGVVIGFAKEKQELKRALGRGAILGLLVSFAFYSSTGFEDAVGFAAGIAYGVIIEYVAYRFADRG
;
A
#
# COMPACT_ATOMS: atom_id res chain seq x y z
N MET A 1 -6.82 8.66 -19.83
CA MET A 1 -7.85 7.98 -19.01
C MET A 1 -7.19 6.99 -18.07
N LEU A 2 -7.65 6.87 -16.81
CA LEU A 2 -7.11 5.87 -15.87
C LEU A 2 -7.36 4.45 -16.38
N THR A 3 -6.31 3.63 -16.41
CA THR A 3 -6.41 2.21 -16.80
C THR A 3 -7.20 1.41 -15.76
N LYS A 4 -7.78 0.28 -16.17
CA LYS A 4 -8.49 -0.64 -15.26
C LYS A 4 -7.60 -1.06 -14.08
N ARG A 5 -6.33 -1.37 -14.36
CA ARG A 5 -5.30 -1.69 -13.34
C ARG A 5 -5.14 -0.55 -12.34
N MET A 6 -4.95 0.68 -12.83
CA MET A 6 -4.78 1.85 -11.97
C MET A 6 -5.98 2.04 -11.03
N LYS A 7 -7.21 1.96 -11.56
CA LYS A 7 -8.42 2.10 -10.73
C LYS A 7 -8.47 1.03 -9.63
N ILE A 8 -8.21 -0.23 -9.98
CA ILE A 8 -8.23 -1.35 -9.03
C ILE A 8 -7.17 -1.18 -7.94
N SER A 9 -5.94 -0.82 -8.32
CA SER A 9 -4.84 -0.66 -7.36
C SER A 9 -5.08 0.50 -6.40
N ILE A 10 -5.61 1.64 -6.88
CA ILE A 10 -5.95 2.79 -6.04
C ILE A 10 -7.06 2.44 -5.06
N VAL A 11 -8.13 1.79 -5.53
CA VAL A 11 -9.25 1.38 -4.66
C VAL A 11 -8.78 0.37 -3.61
N ALA A 12 -7.97 -0.61 -4.00
CA ALA A 12 -7.39 -1.56 -3.05
C ALA A 12 -6.51 -0.85 -2.01
N GLY A 13 -5.66 0.09 -2.44
CA GLY A 13 -4.83 0.90 -1.54
C GLY A 13 -5.65 1.74 -0.56
N ALA A 14 -6.74 2.37 -1.02
CA ALA A 14 -7.63 3.17 -0.19
C ALA A 14 -8.34 2.32 0.89
N LEU A 15 -8.85 1.14 0.50
CA LEU A 15 -9.53 0.20 1.41
C LEU A 15 -8.56 -0.37 2.45
N LEU A 16 -7.39 -0.83 2.02
CA LEU A 16 -6.34 -1.30 2.93
C LEU A 16 -5.82 -0.17 3.82
N GLY A 17 -5.83 1.07 3.34
CA GLY A 17 -5.54 2.26 4.13
C GLY A 17 -6.45 2.41 5.33
N VAL A 18 -7.76 2.19 5.17
CA VAL A 18 -8.72 2.27 6.29
C VAL A 18 -8.39 1.20 7.34
N VAL A 19 -8.15 -0.04 6.90
CA VAL A 19 -7.72 -1.14 7.79
C VAL A 19 -6.43 -0.78 8.53
N CYS A 20 -5.49 -0.14 7.84
CA CYS A 20 -4.21 0.27 8.40
C CYS A 20 -4.34 1.36 9.48
N ILE A 21 -5.23 2.35 9.28
CA ILE A 21 -5.53 3.39 10.27
C ILE A 21 -6.13 2.75 11.52
N VAL A 22 -7.13 1.89 11.35
CA VAL A 22 -7.80 1.21 12.47
C VAL A 22 -6.78 0.39 13.26
N GLY A 23 -5.91 -0.37 12.58
CA GLY A 23 -4.83 -1.10 13.24
C GLY A 23 -3.85 -0.20 14.00
N ALA A 24 -3.48 0.95 13.43
CA ALA A 24 -2.61 1.92 14.10
C ALA A 24 -3.26 2.54 15.35
N GLN A 25 -4.55 2.85 15.29
CA GLN A 25 -5.31 3.37 16.43
C GLN A 25 -5.42 2.34 17.56
N LEU A 26 -5.79 1.10 17.24
CA LEU A 26 -5.94 0.04 18.23
C LEU A 26 -4.63 -0.27 18.98
N ARG A 27 -3.49 -0.29 18.28
CA ARG A 27 -2.19 -0.57 18.90
C ARG A 27 -1.58 0.62 19.66
N SER A 28 -2.09 1.83 19.44
CA SER A 28 -1.58 3.06 20.06
C SER A 28 -2.48 3.56 21.18
N GLY A 29 -3.53 2.83 21.57
CA GLY A 29 -4.47 3.29 22.58
C GLY A 29 -5.28 4.52 22.14
N PHE A 30 -5.48 4.71 20.84
CA PHE A 30 -6.15 5.87 20.23
C PHE A 30 -5.41 7.22 20.40
N GLU A 31 -4.11 7.20 20.65
CA GLU A 31 -3.32 8.41 20.88
C GLU A 31 -2.77 9.06 19.59
N LYS A 32 -2.88 8.40 18.43
CA LYS A 32 -2.34 8.95 17.17
C LYS A 32 -3.21 10.09 16.64
N GLU A 33 -2.58 11.23 16.35
CA GLU A 33 -3.22 12.42 15.83
C GLU A 33 -3.83 12.23 14.42
N ALA A 34 -4.89 12.99 14.12
CA ALA A 34 -5.60 12.90 12.85
C ALA A 34 -4.70 13.13 11.62
N LEU A 35 -3.75 14.06 11.71
CA LEU A 35 -2.79 14.33 10.62
C LEU A 35 -1.89 13.13 10.35
N TYR A 36 -1.41 12.45 11.39
CA TYR A 36 -0.62 11.24 11.24
C TYR A 36 -1.43 10.13 10.57
N LEU A 37 -2.68 9.91 11.01
CA LEU A 37 -3.55 8.88 10.42
C LEU A 37 -3.88 9.17 8.95
N PHE A 38 -4.14 10.44 8.62
CA PHE A 38 -4.37 10.85 7.25
C PHE A 38 -3.14 10.63 6.38
N ALA A 39 -1.95 11.05 6.84
CA ALA A 39 -0.70 10.82 6.12
C ALA A 39 -0.41 9.33 5.96
N PHE A 40 -0.71 8.52 6.98
CA PHE A 40 -0.53 7.08 6.94
C PHE A 40 -1.50 6.38 5.98
N TRP A 41 -2.75 6.84 5.91
CA TRP A 41 -3.70 6.41 4.88
C TRP A 41 -3.28 6.83 3.48
N TYR A 42 -2.86 8.09 3.32
CA TYR A 42 -2.38 8.63 2.06
C TYR A 42 -1.19 7.83 1.54
N ASN A 43 -0.29 7.39 2.43
CA ASN A 43 0.79 6.48 2.08
C ASN A 43 0.28 5.16 1.45
N ARG A 44 -0.84 4.60 1.91
CA ARG A 44 -1.47 3.39 1.31
C ARG A 44 -2.16 3.69 -0.01
N LEU A 45 -2.81 4.85 -0.11
CA LEU A 45 -3.37 5.33 -1.37
C LEU A 45 -2.28 5.49 -2.44
N LEU A 46 -1.17 6.15 -2.07
CA LEU A 46 -0.01 6.38 -2.93
C LEU A 46 0.64 5.07 -3.37
N MET A 47 0.75 4.09 -2.47
CA MET A 47 1.21 2.75 -2.81
C MET A 47 0.35 2.11 -3.91
N GLY A 48 -0.98 2.27 -3.83
CA GLY A 48 -1.92 1.85 -4.88
C GLY A 48 -1.65 2.53 -6.23
N VAL A 49 -1.36 3.83 -6.23
CA VAL A 49 -0.98 4.59 -7.44
C VAL A 49 0.32 4.04 -8.04
N VAL A 50 1.36 3.89 -7.22
CA VAL A 50 2.69 3.41 -7.66
C VAL A 50 2.61 2.01 -8.27
N ILE A 51 1.90 1.09 -7.60
CA ILE A 51 1.68 -0.27 -8.12
C ILE A 51 0.82 -0.25 -9.40
N GLY A 52 -0.18 0.62 -9.45
CA GLY A 52 -1.03 0.81 -10.63
C GLY A 52 -0.23 1.25 -11.87
N PHE A 53 0.80 2.07 -11.70
CA PHE A 53 1.71 2.50 -12.78
C PHE A 53 2.65 1.40 -13.24
N ALA A 54 3.09 0.53 -12.34
CA ALA A 54 4.02 -0.55 -12.62
C ALA A 54 3.38 -1.72 -13.39
N LYS A 55 2.68 -1.46 -14.51
CA LYS A 55 2.08 -2.50 -15.33
C LYS A 55 3.16 -3.21 -16.14
N GLU A 56 3.30 -4.52 -15.94
CA GLU A 56 4.17 -5.35 -16.75
C GLU A 56 3.63 -6.78 -16.76
N LYS A 57 3.64 -7.42 -17.94
CA LYS A 57 3.24 -8.82 -18.07
C LYS A 57 4.35 -9.69 -17.50
N GLN A 58 4.14 -10.18 -16.28
CA GLN A 58 5.09 -11.06 -15.60
C GLN A 58 4.37 -12.28 -14.99
N GLU A 59 5.14 -13.31 -14.66
CA GLU A 59 4.64 -14.42 -13.85
C GLU A 59 4.23 -13.93 -12.46
N LEU A 60 3.24 -14.60 -11.87
CA LEU A 60 2.67 -14.22 -10.57
C LEU A 60 3.76 -14.01 -9.49
N LYS A 61 4.76 -14.91 -9.40
CA LYS A 61 5.83 -14.78 -8.40
C LYS A 61 6.61 -13.46 -8.53
N ARG A 62 6.96 -13.07 -9.76
CA ARG A 62 7.68 -11.82 -10.00
C ARG A 62 6.79 -10.60 -9.79
N ALA A 63 5.52 -10.69 -10.17
CA ALA A 63 4.53 -9.65 -9.86
C ALA A 63 4.46 -9.43 -8.34
N LEU A 64 4.24 -10.47 -7.53
CA LEU A 64 4.19 -10.35 -6.08
C LEU A 64 5.49 -9.77 -5.49
N GLY A 65 6.65 -10.19 -5.99
CA GLY A 65 7.95 -9.62 -5.60
C GLY A 65 8.04 -8.11 -5.87
N ARG A 66 7.56 -7.65 -7.03
CA ARG A 66 7.45 -6.23 -7.34
C ARG A 66 6.52 -5.50 -6.37
N GLY A 67 5.36 -6.08 -6.06
CA GLY A 67 4.43 -5.53 -5.07
C GLY A 67 5.09 -5.35 -3.70
N ALA A 68 5.86 -6.34 -3.24
CA ALA A 68 6.62 -6.26 -2.00
C ALA A 68 7.67 -5.13 -2.03
N ILE A 69 8.45 -5.04 -3.11
CA ILE A 69 9.49 -4.01 -3.27
C ILE A 69 8.88 -2.61 -3.31
N LEU A 70 7.83 -2.40 -4.10
CA LEU A 70 7.14 -1.10 -4.17
C LEU A 70 6.48 -0.74 -2.85
N GLY A 71 5.84 -1.71 -2.19
CA GLY A 71 5.26 -1.53 -0.86
C GLY A 71 6.30 -1.14 0.20
N LEU A 72 7.47 -1.78 0.16
CA LEU A 72 8.63 -1.46 0.98
C LEU A 72 9.10 -0.04 0.73
N LEU A 73 9.36 0.34 -0.53
CA LEU A 73 9.88 1.66 -0.89
C LEU A 73 8.94 2.79 -0.45
N VAL A 74 7.65 2.66 -0.74
CA VAL A 74 6.64 3.67 -0.37
C VAL A 74 6.53 3.77 1.15
N SER A 75 6.47 2.63 1.85
CA SER A 75 6.32 2.64 3.31
C SER A 75 7.58 3.07 4.03
N PHE A 76 8.76 2.81 3.46
CA PHE A 76 10.02 3.28 3.98
C PHE A 76 10.11 4.81 3.91
N ALA A 77 9.63 5.42 2.82
CA ALA A 77 9.57 6.87 2.69
C ALA A 77 8.70 7.53 3.77
N PHE A 78 7.57 6.90 4.13
CA PHE A 78 6.75 7.37 5.25
C PHE A 78 7.42 7.09 6.61
N TYR A 79 7.99 5.91 6.79
CA TYR A 79 8.63 5.51 8.05
C TYR A 79 9.83 6.42 8.41
N SER A 80 10.62 6.82 7.41
CA SER A 80 11.73 7.74 7.60
C SER A 80 11.27 9.18 7.86
N SER A 81 10.14 9.61 7.30
CA SER A 81 9.59 10.96 7.55
C SER A 81 8.99 11.10 8.95
N THR A 82 8.62 10.00 9.59
CA THR A 82 8.10 9.96 10.97
C THR A 82 9.18 9.62 12.00
N GLY A 83 10.47 9.80 11.70
CA GLY A 83 11.55 9.54 12.65
C GLY A 83 11.68 8.08 13.09
N PHE A 84 11.24 7.13 12.26
CA PHE A 84 11.31 5.69 12.52
C PHE A 84 10.43 5.21 13.71
N GLU A 85 9.34 5.90 14.01
CA GLU A 85 8.44 5.55 15.13
C GLU A 85 7.51 4.34 14.88
N ASP A 86 7.18 4.01 13.62
CA ASP A 86 6.21 2.96 13.29
C ASP A 86 6.76 1.81 12.43
N ALA A 87 7.56 0.94 13.06
CA ALA A 87 8.12 -0.24 12.41
C ALA A 87 7.04 -1.25 11.96
N VAL A 88 5.93 -1.34 12.71
CA VAL A 88 4.81 -2.24 12.39
C VAL A 88 4.10 -1.76 11.15
N GLY A 89 3.83 -0.45 11.05
CA GLY A 89 3.28 0.18 9.88
C GLY A 89 4.19 0.06 8.66
N PHE A 90 5.49 0.19 8.85
CA PHE A 90 6.47 -0.07 7.81
C PHE A 90 6.36 -1.51 7.27
N ALA A 91 6.42 -2.52 8.15
CA ALA A 91 6.34 -3.93 7.76
C ALA A 91 4.98 -4.29 7.10
N ALA A 92 3.87 -3.76 7.63
CA ALA A 92 2.55 -3.92 7.04
C ALA A 92 2.48 -3.40 5.60
N GLY A 93 3.30 -2.40 5.28
CA GLY A 93 3.43 -1.88 3.94
C GLY A 93 3.93 -2.85 2.89
N ILE A 94 4.84 -3.75 3.27
CA ILE A 94 5.33 -4.82 2.40
C ILE A 94 4.17 -5.76 2.08
N ALA A 95 3.43 -6.20 3.12
CA ALA A 95 2.28 -7.08 2.97
C ALA A 95 1.17 -6.43 2.11
N TYR A 96 0.84 -5.17 2.36
CA TYR A 96 -0.16 -4.45 1.56
C TYR A 96 0.27 -4.25 0.11
N GLY A 97 1.55 -3.99 -0.14
CA GLY A 97 2.07 -3.93 -1.51
C GLY A 97 1.86 -5.24 -2.28
N VAL A 98 2.12 -6.39 -1.63
CA VAL A 98 1.85 -7.72 -2.19
C VAL A 98 0.36 -7.93 -2.47
N ILE A 99 -0.52 -7.55 -1.53
CA ILE A 99 -1.97 -7.70 -1.68
C ILE A 99 -2.49 -6.84 -2.85
N ILE A 100 -2.11 -5.57 -2.91
CA ILE A 100 -2.55 -4.66 -3.99
C ILE A 100 -2.12 -5.20 -5.36
N GLU A 101 -0.87 -5.65 -5.46
CA GLU A 101 -0.34 -6.21 -6.71
C GLU A 101 -1.01 -7.54 -7.09
N TYR A 102 -1.32 -8.40 -6.12
CA TYR A 102 -2.09 -9.62 -6.36
C TYR A 102 -3.49 -9.32 -6.93
N VAL A 103 -4.20 -8.35 -6.32
CA VAL A 103 -5.53 -7.92 -6.75
C VAL A 103 -5.45 -7.32 -8.16
N ALA A 104 -4.46 -6.46 -8.41
CA ALA A 104 -4.22 -5.88 -9.73
C ALA A 104 -3.97 -6.97 -10.79
N TYR A 105 -3.10 -7.94 -10.50
CA TYR A 105 -2.78 -9.05 -11.39
C TYR A 105 -4.02 -9.91 -11.70
N ARG A 106 -4.81 -10.24 -10.68
CA ARG A 106 -5.99 -11.11 -10.80
C ARG A 106 -7.11 -10.48 -11.62
N PHE A 107 -7.36 -9.18 -11.45
CA PHE A 107 -8.54 -8.51 -12.02
C PHE A 107 -8.25 -7.59 -13.21
N ALA A 108 -6.99 -7.23 -13.46
CA ALA A 108 -6.60 -6.32 -14.54
C ALA A 108 -5.65 -6.91 -15.58
N ASP A 109 -4.74 -7.82 -15.21
CA ASP A 109 -3.70 -8.33 -16.13
C ASP A 109 -3.96 -9.75 -16.64
N ARG A 110 -4.81 -10.53 -15.96
CA ARG A 110 -5.27 -11.85 -16.41
C ARG A 110 -6.43 -11.80 -17.42
N GLY A 111 -6.86 -10.61 -17.84
CA GLY A 111 -7.84 -10.40 -18.93
C GLY A 111 -7.17 -9.77 -20.14
#